data_AF-A0A7S0U9W2-F1
#
_entry.id   AF-A0A7S0U9W2-F1
#
_cell.length_a   1.000
_cell.length_b   1.000
_cell.length_c   1.000
_cell.angle_alpha   90.00
_cell.angle_beta   90.00
_cell.angle_gamma   90.00
#
_symmetry.space_group_name_H-M   'P 1'
#
loop_
_entity.id
_entity.type
_entity.pdbx_description
1 polymer ?
#
loop_
_entity_poly.entity_id
_entity_poly.type
_entity_poly.pdbx_seq_one_letter_code
_entity_poly.pdbx_strand_id
1 'polypeptide(L)'
;GWMLRNEVYGRQSREAQSHLKELITAFNLTATALIAVMDPNGSCPFSSRAFNLLQRAELLTRTTPTTVIDEKVRTELRAATLNNFGCYHKARNKLLPSLQSLEAALRLELTLESVDHPAATHLNMCAVLDLLGRHGPALEHAYCAVGVLERKLRGTHAQAMLVASEQVVMSDEEDEEENQENQEKEAQQTQPPQGREE
;
A
#
# COMPACT_ATOMS: atom_id res chain seq x y z
N GLY A 1 -24.94 5.11 -17.35
CA GLY A 1 -23.75 4.48 -16.73
C GLY A 1 -23.82 4.47 -15.21
N TRP A 2 -23.64 5.62 -14.57
CA TRP A 2 -23.63 5.75 -13.10
C TRP A 2 -25.03 5.74 -12.47
N MET A 3 -26.01 6.37 -13.13
CA MET A 3 -27.38 6.49 -12.62
C MET A 3 -28.11 5.12 -12.54
N LEU A 4 -28.01 4.31 -13.60
CA LEU A 4 -28.58 2.95 -13.67
C LEU A 4 -27.97 1.97 -12.66
N ARG A 5 -26.68 2.10 -12.32
CA ARG A 5 -26.04 1.24 -11.32
C ARG A 5 -26.38 1.65 -9.88
N ASN A 6 -26.68 2.93 -9.66
CA ASN A 6 -27.09 3.46 -8.36
C ASN A 6 -28.48 2.95 -7.92
N GLU A 7 -29.36 2.70 -8.90
CA GLU A 7 -30.70 2.14 -8.68
C GLU A 7 -30.68 0.63 -8.35
N VAL A 8 -29.71 -0.11 -8.89
CA VAL A 8 -29.70 -1.59 -8.80
C VAL A 8 -28.95 -2.11 -7.57
N TYR A 9 -27.91 -1.43 -7.10
CA TYR A 9 -27.02 -1.96 -6.05
C TYR A 9 -27.07 -1.19 -4.72
N GLY A 10 -27.78 -0.05 -4.68
CA GLY A 10 -27.81 0.84 -3.52
C GLY A 10 -26.51 1.60 -3.32
N ARG A 11 -26.58 2.75 -2.62
CA ARG A 11 -25.41 3.61 -2.38
C ARG A 11 -24.30 2.94 -1.57
N GLN A 12 -24.53 1.78 -0.96
CA GLN A 12 -23.58 1.05 -0.11
C GLN A 12 -22.95 -0.20 -0.76
N SER A 13 -23.13 -0.41 -2.06
CA SER A 13 -22.58 -1.59 -2.71
C SER A 13 -21.05 -1.60 -2.73
N ARG A 14 -20.46 -2.80 -2.60
CA ARG A 14 -19.01 -3.01 -2.64
C ARG A 14 -18.41 -2.52 -3.96
N GLU A 15 -19.16 -2.65 -5.06
CA GLU A 15 -18.78 -2.15 -6.37
C GLU A 15 -18.66 -0.63 -6.35
N ALA A 16 -19.62 0.09 -5.76
CA ALA A 16 -19.56 1.56 -5.66
C ALA A 16 -18.33 2.03 -4.85
N GLN A 17 -17.97 1.31 -3.78
CA GLN A 17 -16.76 1.57 -3.00
C GLN A 17 -15.48 1.33 -3.81
N SER A 18 -15.40 0.22 -4.56
CA SER A 18 -14.24 -0.10 -5.41
C SER A 18 -14.01 0.98 -6.47
N HIS A 19 -15.06 1.34 -7.21
CA HIS A 19 -14.96 2.36 -8.26
C HIS A 19 -14.54 3.73 -7.70
N LEU A 20 -15.04 4.10 -6.53
CA LEU A 20 -14.66 5.37 -5.90
C LEU A 20 -13.20 5.35 -5.44
N LYS A 21 -12.74 4.23 -4.87
CA LYS A 21 -11.31 4.03 -4.54
C LYS A 21 -10.45 4.16 -5.79
N GLU A 22 -10.77 3.43 -6.85
CA GLU A 22 -10.05 3.46 -8.13
C GLU A 22 -10.00 4.86 -8.72
N LEU A 23 -11.12 5.60 -8.67
CA LEU A 23 -11.19 6.98 -9.16
C LEU A 23 -10.25 7.91 -8.39
N ILE A 24 -10.24 7.82 -7.06
CA ILE A 24 -9.36 8.64 -6.21
C ILE A 24 -7.89 8.29 -6.47
N THR A 25 -7.57 7.00 -6.56
CA THR A 25 -6.23 6.53 -6.91
C THR A 25 -5.81 7.04 -8.28
N ALA A 26 -6.69 7.00 -9.27
CA ALA A 26 -6.42 7.53 -10.60
C ALA A 26 -6.17 9.05 -10.58
N PHE A 27 -6.93 9.82 -9.81
CA PHE A 27 -6.68 11.26 -9.63
C PHE A 27 -5.31 11.54 -9.01
N ASN A 28 -4.94 10.78 -7.97
CA ASN A 28 -3.63 10.91 -7.32
C ASN A 28 -2.48 10.55 -8.28
N LEU A 29 -2.58 9.42 -8.98
CA LEU A 29 -1.56 8.96 -9.91
C LEU A 29 -1.37 9.95 -11.08
N THR A 30 -2.47 10.39 -11.69
CA THR A 30 -2.43 11.36 -12.79
C THR A 30 -1.90 12.72 -12.34
N ALA A 31 -2.27 13.19 -11.14
CA ALA A 31 -1.72 14.40 -10.57
C ALA A 31 -0.19 14.30 -10.38
N THR A 32 0.32 13.19 -9.83
CA THR A 32 1.76 12.97 -9.66
C THR A 32 2.51 12.95 -11.00
N ALA A 33 1.94 12.30 -12.02
CA ALA A 33 2.53 12.32 -13.36
C ALA A 33 2.59 13.74 -13.95
N LEU A 34 1.55 14.56 -13.73
CA LEU A 34 1.56 15.95 -14.14
C LEU A 34 2.59 16.79 -13.36
N ILE A 35 2.73 16.55 -12.05
CA ILE A 35 3.71 17.25 -11.20
C ILE A 35 5.14 16.94 -11.65
N ALA A 36 5.43 15.71 -12.07
CA ALA A 36 6.76 15.31 -12.52
C ALA A 36 7.24 16.07 -13.77
N VAL A 37 6.31 16.55 -14.60
CA VAL A 37 6.62 17.32 -15.83
C VAL A 37 6.41 18.83 -15.66
N MET A 38 6.10 19.31 -14.45
CA MET A 38 5.87 20.73 -14.19
C MET A 38 7.18 21.53 -14.15
N ASP A 39 7.17 22.70 -14.79
CA ASP A 39 8.20 23.72 -14.62
C ASP A 39 8.02 24.48 -13.29
N PRO A 40 9.09 24.76 -12.53
CA PRO A 40 9.07 25.57 -11.31
C PRO A 40 8.34 26.91 -11.44
N ASN A 41 8.38 27.52 -12.61
CA ASN A 41 7.79 28.83 -12.90
C ASN A 41 6.26 28.78 -13.05
N GLY A 42 5.66 27.58 -13.07
CA GLY A 42 4.21 27.40 -13.03
C GLY A 42 3.43 27.95 -14.24
N SER A 43 4.12 28.28 -15.33
CA SER A 43 3.53 28.83 -16.55
C SER A 43 2.75 27.78 -17.38
N CYS A 44 2.91 26.50 -17.05
CA CYS A 44 2.30 25.41 -17.79
C CYS A 44 0.85 25.09 -17.34
N PRO A 45 -0.06 24.74 -18.26
CA PRO A 45 -1.45 24.37 -17.94
C PRO A 45 -1.56 23.12 -17.05
N PHE A 46 -0.48 22.35 -16.92
CA PHE A 46 -0.39 21.17 -16.08
C PHE A 46 -0.54 21.49 -14.59
N SER A 47 -0.05 22.65 -14.13
CA SER A 47 -0.16 23.04 -12.71
C SER A 47 -1.61 23.18 -12.26
N SER A 48 -2.47 23.80 -13.08
CA SER A 48 -3.89 23.95 -12.77
C SER A 48 -4.61 22.59 -12.79
N ARG A 49 -4.29 21.74 -13.76
CA ARG A 49 -4.87 20.39 -13.87
C ARG A 49 -4.50 19.49 -12.69
N ALA A 50 -3.22 19.45 -12.32
CA ALA A 50 -2.74 18.69 -11.17
C ALA A 50 -3.46 19.12 -9.89
N PHE A 51 -3.55 20.44 -9.66
CA PHE A 51 -4.27 20.97 -8.49
C PHE A 51 -5.75 20.61 -8.49
N ASN A 52 -6.44 20.69 -9.63
CA ASN A 52 -7.86 20.34 -9.70
C ASN A 52 -8.12 18.86 -9.43
N LEU A 53 -7.24 17.98 -9.91
CA LEU A 53 -7.32 16.54 -9.64
C LEU A 53 -7.12 16.25 -8.15
N LEU A 54 -6.10 16.84 -7.52
CA LEU A 54 -5.86 16.69 -6.09
C LEU A 54 -7.01 17.25 -5.24
N GLN A 55 -7.57 18.40 -5.63
CA GLN A 55 -8.71 19.00 -4.93
C GLN A 55 -9.96 18.10 -5.00
N ARG A 56 -10.20 17.44 -6.14
CA ARG A 56 -11.29 16.46 -6.28
C ARG A 56 -11.04 15.23 -5.41
N ALA A 57 -9.81 14.68 -5.41
CA ALA A 57 -9.44 13.57 -4.55
C ALA A 57 -9.62 13.90 -3.06
N GLU A 58 -9.23 15.11 -2.64
CA GLU A 58 -9.40 15.57 -1.26
C GLU A 58 -10.89 15.70 -0.89
N LEU A 59 -11.71 16.25 -1.79
CA LEU A 59 -13.15 16.38 -1.57
C LEU A 59 -13.82 15.01 -1.39
N LEU A 60 -13.45 14.04 -2.22
CA LEU A 60 -14.00 12.67 -2.16
C LEU A 60 -13.54 11.88 -0.93
N THR A 61 -12.47 12.32 -0.25
CA THR A 61 -11.94 11.68 0.97
C THR A 61 -12.27 12.45 2.25
N ARG A 62 -13.03 13.56 2.16
CA ARG A 62 -13.60 14.25 3.33
C ARG A 62 -14.67 13.39 3.97
N THR A 63 -14.67 13.36 5.30
CA THR A 63 -15.70 12.71 6.10
C THR A 63 -17.04 13.38 5.80
N THR A 64 -17.90 12.69 5.07
CA THR A 64 -19.26 13.13 4.78
C THR A 64 -20.24 12.01 5.13
N PRO A 65 -21.48 12.31 5.52
CA PRO A 65 -22.49 11.27 5.75
C PRO A 65 -22.79 10.44 4.49
N THR A 66 -22.33 10.90 3.32
CA THR A 66 -22.49 10.24 2.03
C THR A 66 -21.28 9.42 1.61
N THR A 67 -20.13 9.51 2.30
CA THR A 67 -18.95 8.73 1.95
C THR A 67 -19.19 7.26 2.26
N VAL A 68 -19.13 6.44 1.22
CA VAL A 68 -19.44 5.02 1.25
C VAL A 68 -18.19 4.18 1.56
N ILE A 69 -16.99 4.76 1.42
CA ILE A 69 -15.73 4.04 1.53
C ILE A 69 -15.46 3.68 3.00
N ASP A 70 -14.83 2.52 3.21
CA ASP A 70 -14.28 2.14 4.50
C ASP A 70 -13.37 3.23 5.08
N GLU A 71 -13.47 3.45 6.39
CA GLU A 71 -12.82 4.56 7.09
C GLU A 71 -11.29 4.49 7.01
N LYS A 72 -10.74 3.27 7.09
CA LYS A 72 -9.30 3.03 6.95
C LYS A 72 -8.82 3.38 5.54
N VAL A 73 -9.48 2.82 4.52
CA VAL A 73 -9.14 3.08 3.11
C VAL A 73 -9.30 4.57 2.77
N ARG A 74 -10.35 5.22 3.27
CA ARG A 74 -10.57 6.66 3.09
C ARG A 74 -9.41 7.47 3.67
N THR A 75 -8.94 7.10 4.86
CA THR A 75 -7.83 7.77 5.55
C THR A 75 -6.50 7.55 4.82
N GLU A 76 -6.23 6.34 4.33
CA GLU A 76 -5.08 6.02 3.47
C GLU A 76 -5.07 6.89 2.19
N LEU A 77 -6.20 6.94 1.48
CA LEU A 77 -6.35 7.74 0.26
C LEU A 77 -6.19 9.24 0.54
N ARG A 78 -6.70 9.72 1.68
CA ARG A 78 -6.56 11.12 2.11
C ARG A 78 -5.10 11.46 2.40
N ALA A 79 -4.39 10.59 3.12
CA ALA A 79 -2.96 10.74 3.41
C ALA A 79 -2.15 10.84 2.11
N ALA A 80 -2.36 9.91 1.18
CA ALA A 80 -1.70 9.93 -0.13
C ALA A 80 -1.99 11.23 -0.91
N THR A 81 -3.25 11.70 -0.88
CA THR A 81 -3.64 12.96 -1.54
C THR A 81 -2.91 14.17 -0.94
N LEU A 82 -2.83 14.25 0.40
CA LEU A 82 -2.13 15.32 1.10
C LEU A 82 -0.61 15.27 0.87
N ASN A 83 -0.04 14.07 0.79
CA ASN A 83 1.37 13.89 0.45
C ASN A 83 1.66 14.42 -0.97
N ASN A 84 0.78 14.11 -1.93
CA ASN A 84 0.87 14.63 -3.30
C ASN A 84 0.68 16.16 -3.38
N PHE A 85 -0.16 16.76 -2.52
CA PHE A 85 -0.22 18.22 -2.37
C PHE A 85 1.12 18.80 -1.91
N GLY A 86 1.82 18.11 -1.01
CA GLY A 86 3.20 18.41 -0.63
C GLY A 86 4.11 18.45 -1.87
N CYS A 87 4.15 17.38 -2.65
CA CYS A 87 4.93 17.33 -3.89
C CYS A 87 4.57 18.46 -4.88
N TYR A 88 3.28 18.76 -5.04
CA TYR A 88 2.79 19.86 -5.89
C TYR A 88 3.30 21.23 -5.43
N HIS A 89 3.24 21.51 -4.13
CA HIS A 89 3.72 22.77 -3.58
C HIS A 89 5.25 22.88 -3.66
N LYS A 90 5.97 21.79 -3.39
CA LYS A 90 7.43 21.70 -3.58
C LYS A 90 7.83 22.01 -5.02
N ALA A 91 7.16 21.42 -6.01
CA ALA A 91 7.45 21.65 -7.43
C ALA A 91 7.30 23.13 -7.85
N ARG A 92 6.46 23.90 -7.14
CA ARG A 92 6.27 25.35 -7.37
C ARG A 92 7.12 26.23 -6.45
N ASN A 93 8.12 25.65 -5.79
CA ASN A 93 8.96 26.32 -4.80
C ASN A 93 8.18 26.96 -3.62
N LYS A 94 6.99 26.44 -3.31
CA LYS A 94 6.15 26.87 -2.17
C LYS A 94 6.40 25.96 -0.99
N LEU A 95 7.53 26.15 -0.32
CA LEU A 95 8.04 25.21 0.68
C LEU A 95 7.18 25.16 1.97
N LEU A 96 6.67 26.30 2.45
CA LEU A 96 5.84 26.31 3.68
C LEU A 96 4.48 25.60 3.50
N PRO A 97 3.69 25.88 2.44
CA PRO A 97 2.48 25.09 2.17
C PRO A 97 2.77 23.60 1.96
N SER A 98 3.92 23.28 1.34
CA SER A 98 4.34 21.89 1.17
C SER A 98 4.51 21.19 2.52
N LEU A 99 5.19 21.81 3.48
CA LEU A 99 5.34 21.21 4.82
C LEU A 99 4.00 21.04 5.53
N GLN A 100 3.10 22.02 5.44
CA GLN A 100 1.79 21.92 6.07
C GLN A 100 0.98 20.72 5.53
N SER A 101 0.99 20.52 4.21
CA SER A 101 0.34 19.36 3.58
C SER A 101 0.98 18.03 4.00
N LEU A 102 2.32 17.98 4.05
CA LEU A 102 3.06 16.78 4.44
C LEU A 102 2.88 16.43 5.93
N GLU A 103 2.86 17.42 6.82
CA GLU A 103 2.55 17.21 8.24
C GLU A 103 1.13 16.68 8.43
N ALA A 104 0.16 17.22 7.67
CA ALA A 104 -1.21 16.74 7.71
C ALA A 104 -1.32 15.29 7.19
N ALA A 105 -0.58 14.93 6.13
CA ALA A 105 -0.50 13.56 5.64
C ALA A 105 0.09 12.64 6.73
N LEU A 106 1.23 13.02 7.31
CA LEU A 106 1.92 12.23 8.33
C LEU A 106 1.03 11.99 9.56
N ARG A 107 0.28 13.01 10.02
CA ARG A 107 -0.67 12.85 11.13
C ARG A 107 -1.71 11.77 10.84
N LEU A 108 -2.21 11.68 9.60
CA LEU A 108 -3.15 10.62 9.22
C LEU A 108 -2.44 9.27 9.12
N GLU A 109 -1.24 9.22 8.55
CA GLU A 109 -0.47 7.98 8.41
C GLU A 109 -0.12 7.36 9.77
N LEU A 110 0.14 8.19 10.79
CA LEU A 110 0.40 7.73 12.15
C LEU A 110 -0.85 7.16 12.86
N THR A 111 -2.05 7.51 12.40
CA THR A 111 -3.30 6.89 12.90
C THR A 111 -3.57 5.53 12.26
N LEU A 112 -2.88 5.22 11.16
CA LEU A 112 -3.04 3.96 10.44
C LEU A 112 -2.00 2.97 10.96
N GLU A 113 -2.44 1.77 11.33
CA GLU A 113 -1.54 0.68 11.74
C GLU A 113 -0.68 0.14 10.58
N SER A 114 -0.98 0.55 9.33
CA SER A 114 -0.23 0.14 8.14
C SER A 114 1.14 0.83 8.09
N VAL A 115 2.20 0.04 8.17
CA VAL A 115 3.61 0.48 8.26
C VAL A 115 4.15 1.11 6.95
N ASP A 116 3.35 1.13 5.88
CA ASP A 116 3.86 1.37 4.52
C ASP A 116 3.98 2.84 4.12
N HIS A 117 3.07 3.69 4.58
CA HIS A 117 2.95 5.07 4.10
C HIS A 117 3.91 6.12 4.71
N PRO A 118 4.29 6.07 6.01
CA PRO A 118 4.99 7.20 6.64
C PRO A 118 6.43 7.40 6.17
N ALA A 119 7.10 6.37 5.64
CA ALA A 119 8.47 6.50 5.13
C ALA A 119 8.57 7.48 3.96
N ALA A 120 7.65 7.38 2.99
CA ALA A 120 7.65 8.24 1.81
C ALA A 120 7.36 9.71 2.20
N THR A 121 6.42 9.93 3.12
CA THR A 121 6.10 11.27 3.63
C THR A 121 7.29 11.89 4.36
N HIS A 122 8.00 11.12 5.19
CA HIS A 122 9.23 11.57 5.84
C HIS A 122 10.33 11.96 4.84
N LEU A 123 10.54 11.19 3.77
CA LEU A 123 11.50 11.55 2.72
C LEU A 123 11.09 12.85 1.99
N ASN A 124 9.80 13.03 1.74
CA ASN A 124 9.30 14.28 1.14
C ASN A 124 9.49 15.48 2.10
N MET A 125 9.27 15.31 3.40
CA MET A 125 9.55 16.35 4.40
C MET A 125 11.05 16.66 4.48
N CYS A 126 11.90 15.64 4.48
CA CYS A 126 13.36 15.80 4.44
C CYS A 126 13.79 16.67 3.25
N ALA A 127 13.30 16.36 2.04
CA ALA A 127 13.63 17.12 0.85
C ALA A 127 13.18 18.59 0.93
N VAL A 128 12.00 18.86 1.50
CA VAL A 128 11.49 20.23 1.64
C VAL A 128 12.24 21.02 2.72
N LEU A 129 12.60 20.36 3.83
CA LEU A 129 13.40 20.97 4.89
C LEU A 129 14.82 21.27 4.44
N ASP A 130 15.39 20.41 3.61
CA ASP A 130 16.71 20.65 2.98
C ASP A 130 16.67 21.87 2.06
N LEU A 131 15.63 22.02 1.24
CA LEU A 131 15.40 23.23 0.43
C LEU A 131 15.20 24.50 1.27
N LEU A 132 14.77 24.37 2.52
CA LEU A 132 14.66 25.48 3.49
C LEU A 132 15.96 25.76 4.25
N GLY A 133 17.04 25.00 4.01
CA GLY A 133 18.30 25.09 4.76
C GLY A 133 18.21 24.55 6.19
N ARG A 134 17.15 23.81 6.52
CA ARG A 134 16.91 23.22 7.85
C ARG A 134 17.45 21.79 7.91
N HIS A 135 18.77 21.65 7.76
CA HIS A 135 19.41 20.34 7.64
C HIS A 135 19.26 19.45 8.88
N GLY A 136 19.23 20.01 10.09
CA GLY A 136 19.02 19.23 11.33
C GLY A 136 17.68 18.48 11.33
N PRO A 137 16.54 19.19 11.23
CA PRO A 137 15.22 18.55 11.10
C PRO A 137 15.10 17.64 9.86
N ALA A 138 15.75 17.98 8.74
CA ALA A 138 15.77 17.13 7.56
C ALA A 138 16.39 15.76 7.86
N LEU A 139 17.53 15.76 8.55
CA LEU A 139 18.24 14.55 8.96
C LEU A 139 17.40 13.68 9.90
N GLU A 140 16.70 14.27 10.86
CA GLU A 140 15.78 13.53 11.75
C GLU A 140 14.71 12.77 10.94
N HIS A 141 14.08 13.44 9.97
CA HIS A 141 13.09 12.79 9.10
C HIS A 141 13.70 11.71 8.21
N ALA A 142 14.94 11.88 7.73
CA ALA A 142 15.64 10.84 6.99
C ALA A 142 15.86 9.58 7.86
N TYR A 143 16.29 9.74 9.12
CA TYR A 143 16.42 8.64 10.06
C TYR A 143 15.08 7.97 10.37
N CYS A 144 14.00 8.75 10.55
CA CYS A 144 12.67 8.20 10.73
C CYS A 144 12.24 7.33 9.52
N ALA A 145 12.49 7.81 8.29
CA ALA A 145 12.18 7.04 7.08
C ALA A 145 12.95 5.72 7.01
N VAL A 146 14.26 5.74 7.29
CA VAL A 146 15.10 4.53 7.34
C VAL A 146 14.58 3.56 8.39
N GLY A 147 14.30 4.03 9.62
CA GLY A 147 13.79 3.18 10.69
C GLY A 147 12.43 2.54 10.38
N VAL A 148 11.55 3.23 9.64
CA VAL A 148 10.28 2.65 9.14
C VAL A 148 10.56 1.54 8.12
N LEU A 149 11.43 1.79 7.15
CA LEU A 149 11.77 0.82 6.10
C LEU A 149 12.48 -0.42 6.65
N GLU A 150 13.40 -0.25 7.60
CA GLU A 150 14.09 -1.36 8.26
C GLU A 150 13.12 -2.25 9.04
N ARG A 151 12.18 -1.66 9.79
CA ARG A 151 11.14 -2.42 10.50
C ARG A 151 10.28 -3.21 9.52
N LYS A 152 9.91 -2.61 8.40
CA LYS A 152 9.16 -3.29 7.33
C LYS A 152 9.95 -4.47 6.78
N LEU A 153 11.21 -4.27 6.43
CA LEU A 153 12.07 -5.32 5.88
C LEU A 153 12.22 -6.50 6.85
N ARG A 154 12.44 -6.23 8.14
CA ARG A 154 12.50 -7.27 9.18
C ARG A 154 11.17 -8.02 9.33
N GLY A 155 10.04 -7.31 9.31
CA GLY A 155 8.71 -7.91 9.35
C GLY A 155 8.45 -8.84 8.16
N THR A 156 8.82 -8.42 6.95
CA THR A 156 8.69 -9.26 5.75
C THR A 156 9.60 -10.49 5.81
N HIS A 157 10.82 -10.36 6.34
CA HIS A 157 11.71 -11.51 6.53
C HIS A 157 11.16 -12.50 7.57
N ALA A 158 10.60 -12.02 8.67
CA ALA A 158 9.99 -12.88 9.69
C ALA A 158 8.76 -13.63 9.14
N GLN A 159 7.91 -12.97 8.35
CA GLN A 159 6.79 -13.64 7.66
C GLN A 159 7.25 -14.66 6.63
N ALA A 160 8.27 -14.35 5.82
CA ALA A 160 8.83 -15.29 4.87
C ALA A 160 9.43 -16.53 5.55
N MET A 161 10.05 -16.37 6.72
CA MET A 161 10.61 -17.47 7.50
C MET A 161 9.53 -18.37 8.11
N LEU A 162 8.41 -17.81 8.55
CA LEU A 162 7.26 -18.58 9.04
C LEU A 162 6.61 -19.42 7.93
N VAL A 163 6.40 -18.83 6.75
CA VAL A 163 5.85 -19.56 5.59
C VAL A 163 6.81 -20.66 5.12
N ALA A 164 8.12 -20.39 5.16
CA ALA A 164 9.12 -21.40 4.83
C ALA A 164 9.11 -22.58 5.83
N SER A 165 8.87 -22.32 7.13
CA SER A 165 8.70 -23.41 8.10
C SER A 165 7.40 -24.19 7.92
N GLU A 166 6.31 -23.55 7.46
CA GLU A 166 5.03 -24.24 7.16
C GLU A 166 5.13 -25.16 5.93
N GLN A 167 5.93 -24.79 4.92
CA GLN A 167 6.12 -25.64 3.74
C GLN A 167 6.99 -26.89 4.01
N VAL A 168 7.88 -26.84 4.99
CA VAL A 168 8.67 -28.02 5.41
C VAL A 168 7.76 -29.05 6.10
N VAL A 169 6.75 -28.61 6.85
CA VAL A 169 5.83 -29.53 7.55
C VAL A 169 4.93 -30.29 6.56
N MET A 170 4.57 -29.70 5.43
CA MET A 170 3.79 -30.41 4.39
C MET A 170 4.64 -31.37 3.53
N SER A 171 5.95 -31.15 3.38
CA SER A 171 6.82 -32.10 2.67
C SER A 171 7.15 -33.32 3.51
N ASP A 172 7.26 -33.16 4.83
CA ASP A 172 7.57 -34.27 5.74
C ASP A 172 6.38 -35.24 5.90
N GLU A 173 5.13 -34.78 5.75
CA GLU A 173 3.93 -35.63 5.81
C GLU A 173 3.71 -36.47 4.52
N GLU A 174 4.06 -35.94 3.34
CA GLU A 174 3.97 -36.70 2.08
C GLU A 174 5.02 -37.83 2.01
N ASP A 175 6.22 -37.60 2.57
CA ASP A 175 7.29 -38.60 2.63
C ASP A 175 6.98 -39.75 3.62
N GLU A 176 6.18 -39.50 4.68
CA GLU A 176 5.76 -40.55 5.62
C GLU A 176 4.63 -41.44 5.06
N GLU A 177 3.69 -40.90 4.29
CA GLU A 177 2.63 -41.69 3.64
C GLU A 177 3.20 -42.60 2.54
N GLU A 178 4.17 -42.13 1.74
CA GLU A 178 4.79 -42.94 0.68
C GLU A 178 5.64 -44.10 1.25
N ASN A 179 6.23 -43.92 2.44
CA ASN A 179 7.00 -44.97 3.11
C ASN A 179 6.12 -46.05 3.76
N GLN A 180 4.94 -45.68 4.29
CA GLN A 180 3.97 -46.66 4.80
C GLN A 180 3.36 -47.50 3.67
N GLU A 181 3.03 -46.87 2.54
CA GLU A 181 2.45 -47.59 1.39
C GLU A 181 3.44 -48.58 0.75
N ASN A 182 4.74 -48.27 0.77
CA ASN A 182 5.79 -49.18 0.30
C ASN A 182 6.05 -50.34 1.28
N GLN A 183 5.99 -50.11 2.59
CA GLN A 183 6.12 -51.19 3.59
C GLN A 183 4.94 -52.18 3.56
N GLU A 184 3.71 -51.71 3.30
CA GLU A 184 2.55 -52.61 3.12
C GLU A 184 2.65 -53.46 1.84
N LYS A 185 3.21 -52.90 0.75
CA LYS A 185 3.43 -53.64 -0.51
C LYS A 185 4.51 -54.72 -0.37
N GLU A 186 5.58 -54.48 0.40
CA GLU A 186 6.63 -55.49 0.66
C GLU A 186 6.16 -56.63 1.59
N ALA A 187 5.28 -56.34 2.55
CA ALA A 187 4.68 -57.35 3.44
C ALA A 187 3.75 -58.34 2.72
N GLN A 188 3.15 -57.94 1.59
CA GLN A 188 2.29 -58.82 0.79
C GLN A 188 3.05 -59.71 -0.21
N GLN A 189 4.34 -59.44 -0.48
CA GLN A 189 5.15 -60.24 -1.41
C GLN A 189 5.97 -61.37 -0.75
N THR A 190 5.95 -61.49 0.58
CA THR A 190 6.77 -62.48 1.32
C THR A 190 6.03 -63.76 1.75
N GLN A 191 4.87 -64.08 1.15
CA GLN A 191 4.27 -65.41 1.33
C GLN A 191 5.05 -66.48 0.55
N PRO A 192 5.59 -67.54 1.20
CA PRO A 192 6.31 -68.59 0.51
C PRO A 192 5.36 -69.43 -0.35
N PRO A 193 5.81 -69.97 -1.50
CA PRO A 193 4.99 -70.83 -2.32
C PRO A 193 4.72 -72.13 -1.56
N GLN A 194 3.47 -72.37 -1.16
CA GLN A 194 3.08 -73.71 -0.72
C GLN A 194 3.07 -74.63 -1.95
N GLY A 195 3.99 -75.58 -1.90
CA GLY A 195 4.33 -76.51 -2.97
C GLY A 195 3.19 -77.44 -3.37
N ARG A 196 3.25 -77.84 -4.64
CA ARG A 196 2.67 -79.07 -5.18
C ARG A 196 3.48 -80.26 -4.67
N GLU A 197 2.84 -81.20 -3.97
CA GLU A 197 3.17 -82.63 -3.85
C GLU A 197 1.86 -83.28 -3.33
N GLU A 198 1.21 -84.31 -3.85
CA GLU A 198 1.30 -85.23 -5.01
C GLU A 198 -0.13 -85.64 -5.38
#